data_AF-X1Q9Y6-F1
#
_entry.id   AF-X1Q9Y6-F1
#
_cell.length_a   1.000
_cell.length_b   1.000
_cell.length_c   1.000
_cell.angle_alpha   90.00
_cell.angle_beta   90.00
_cell.angle_gamma   90.00
#
_symmetry.space_group_name_H-M   'P 1'
#
loop_
_entity.id
_entity.type
_entity.pdbx_description
1 polymer ?
#
loop_
_entity_poly.entity_id
_entity_poly.type
_entity_poly.pdbx_seq_one_letter_code
_entity_poly.pdbx_strand_id
1 'polypeptide(L)'
;SGFDGGGLGGSDYLKLVHNLVKGRPHIDLDLEKRVQSCCLKAIKQGVVSSAHDCANGGLAITLAESCLRRGLGFKGERWQFGDRLDAALFGEAQSRIVVSVDQDKVRQLEALAKGQYGVYL
;
A
#
# COMPACT_ATOMS: atom_id res chain seq x y z
N SER A 1 -15.34 0.79 -20.14
CA SER A 1 -15.60 -0.54 -19.57
C SER A 1 -14.70 -0.71 -18.36
N GLY A 2 -15.20 -0.24 -17.21
CA GLY A 2 -14.45 -0.12 -15.96
C GLY A 2 -14.33 -1.45 -15.23
N PHE A 3 -13.10 -1.77 -14.86
CA PHE A 3 -12.72 -2.87 -13.97
C PHE A 3 -11.49 -2.36 -13.21
N ASP A 4 -11.65 -1.35 -12.37
CA ASP A 4 -10.54 -0.76 -11.59
C ASP A 4 -10.83 -0.58 -10.09
N GLY A 5 -12.05 -0.91 -9.62
CA GLY A 5 -12.50 -0.68 -8.24
C GLY A 5 -11.71 -1.39 -7.13
N GLY A 6 -10.63 -2.11 -7.45
CA GLY A 6 -9.75 -2.75 -6.48
C GLY A 6 -8.34 -3.03 -6.99
N GLY A 7 -7.86 -2.31 -8.02
CA GLY A 7 -6.47 -2.44 -8.50
C GLY A 7 -6.12 -3.75 -9.21
N LEU A 8 -7.09 -4.62 -9.51
CA LEU A 8 -6.82 -5.88 -10.24
C LEU A 8 -6.64 -5.68 -11.75
N GLY A 9 -7.15 -4.58 -12.32
CA GLY A 9 -7.04 -4.31 -13.75
C GLY A 9 -5.57 -4.16 -14.18
N GLY A 10 -5.10 -5.07 -15.03
CA GLY A 10 -3.72 -5.12 -15.50
C GLY A 10 -2.71 -5.70 -14.51
N SER A 11 -3.15 -6.31 -13.40
CA SER A 11 -2.26 -6.85 -12.36
C SER A 11 -1.61 -8.17 -12.76
N ASP A 12 -0.47 -8.49 -12.13
CA ASP A 12 0.18 -9.80 -12.26
C ASP A 12 -0.73 -10.92 -11.74
N TYR A 13 -1.60 -10.64 -10.77
CA TYR A 13 -2.59 -11.61 -10.29
C TYR A 13 -3.54 -12.07 -11.39
N LEU A 14 -4.15 -11.15 -12.16
CA LEU A 14 -5.02 -11.53 -13.27
C LEU A 14 -4.26 -12.33 -14.33
N LYS A 15 -3.02 -11.94 -14.61
CA LYS A 15 -2.18 -12.63 -15.60
C LYS A 15 -1.81 -14.05 -15.15
N LEU A 16 -1.35 -14.22 -13.93
CA LEU A 16 -0.79 -15.49 -13.45
C LEU A 16 -1.87 -16.47 -12.99
N VAL A 17 -2.91 -15.99 -12.30
CA VAL A 17 -3.96 -16.84 -11.72
C VAL A 17 -5.10 -17.09 -12.71
N HIS A 18 -5.46 -16.07 -13.50
CA HIS A 18 -6.60 -16.15 -14.41
C HIS A 18 -6.21 -16.19 -15.90
N ASN A 19 -4.92 -16.11 -16.24
CA ASN A 19 -4.44 -16.05 -17.62
C ASN A 19 -5.10 -14.90 -18.43
N LEU A 20 -5.36 -13.77 -17.78
CA LEU A 20 -6.06 -12.62 -18.36
C LEU A 20 -5.21 -11.35 -18.24
N VAL A 21 -5.11 -10.62 -19.35
CA VAL A 21 -4.58 -9.25 -19.39
C VAL A 21 -5.72 -8.32 -19.75
N LYS A 22 -6.42 -7.82 -18.74
CA LYS A 22 -7.61 -6.96 -18.87
C LYS A 22 -7.66 -5.90 -17.78
N GLY A 23 -8.41 -4.83 -18.06
CA GLY A 23 -8.51 -3.66 -17.18
C GLY A 23 -7.44 -2.63 -17.50
N ARG A 24 -7.62 -1.42 -17.00
CA ARG A 24 -6.68 -0.31 -17.18
C ARG A 24 -6.36 0.27 -15.82
N PRO A 25 -5.09 0.22 -15.37
CA PRO A 25 -4.71 0.86 -14.12
C PRO A 25 -4.99 2.36 -14.21
N HIS A 26 -5.44 2.93 -13.10
CA HIS A 26 -5.70 4.36 -12.94
C HIS A 26 -4.77 4.92 -11.87
N ILE A 27 -4.36 6.17 -12.04
CA ILE A 27 -3.53 6.90 -11.07
C ILE A 27 -4.09 8.30 -10.87
N ASP A 28 -4.28 8.68 -9.60
CA ASP A 28 -4.51 10.06 -9.19
C ASP A 28 -3.14 10.68 -8.85
N LEU A 29 -2.64 11.56 -9.73
CA LEU A 29 -1.32 12.17 -9.58
C LEU A 29 -1.23 13.11 -8.37
N ASP A 30 -2.34 13.74 -7.98
CA ASP A 30 -2.35 14.62 -6.81
C ASP A 30 -2.31 13.78 -5.53
N LEU A 31 -3.03 12.67 -5.48
CA LEU A 31 -2.93 11.72 -4.37
C LEU A 31 -1.51 11.13 -4.30
N GLU A 32 -0.96 10.68 -5.42
CA GLU A 32 0.40 10.12 -5.49
C GLU A 32 1.42 11.11 -4.93
N LYS A 33 1.38 12.37 -5.38
CA LYS A 33 2.27 13.41 -4.90
C LYS A 33 2.16 13.63 -3.39
N ARG A 34 0.94 13.62 -2.83
CA ARG A 34 0.72 13.79 -1.38
C ARG A 34 1.23 12.59 -0.59
N VAL A 35 0.99 11.37 -1.06
CA VAL A 35 1.48 10.12 -0.44
C VAL A 35 3.01 10.11 -0.40
N GLN A 36 3.66 10.37 -1.55
CA GLN A 36 5.12 10.42 -1.66
C GLN A 36 5.72 11.51 -0.77
N SER A 37 5.12 12.70 -0.77
CA SER A 37 5.58 13.83 0.06
C SER A 37 5.44 13.54 1.56
N CYS A 38 4.33 12.92 1.95
CA CYS A 38 4.09 12.48 3.33
C CYS A 38 5.14 11.45 3.78
N CYS A 39 5.35 10.41 2.97
CA CYS A 39 6.34 9.37 3.25
C CYS A 39 7.75 9.97 3.39
N LEU A 40 8.17 10.79 2.43
CA LEU A 40 9.48 11.46 2.46
C LEU A 40 9.64 12.33 3.71
N LYS A 41 8.61 13.07 4.11
CA LYS A 41 8.64 13.91 5.30
C LYS A 41 8.75 13.07 6.58
N ALA A 42 7.98 11.98 6.67
CA ALA A 42 8.02 11.06 7.80
C ALA A 42 9.40 10.41 7.96
N ILE A 43 10.02 9.99 6.85
CA ILE A 43 11.40 9.45 6.84
C ILE A 43 12.38 10.50 7.34
N LYS A 44 12.32 11.73 6.79
CA LYS A 44 13.22 12.83 7.20
C LYS A 44 13.09 13.22 8.66
N GLN A 45 11.91 13.00 9.27
CA GLN A 45 11.66 13.27 10.69
C GLN A 45 11.99 12.07 11.60
N GLY A 46 12.44 10.93 11.04
CA GLY A 46 12.70 9.70 11.82
C GLY A 46 11.42 9.08 12.41
N VAL A 47 10.26 9.38 11.81
CA VAL A 47 8.96 8.87 12.26
C VAL A 47 8.77 7.43 11.83
N VAL A 48 9.09 7.11 10.58
CA VAL A 48 8.97 5.74 10.04
C VAL A 48 10.32 5.03 10.07
N SER A 49 10.27 3.74 10.40
CA SER A 49 11.44 2.85 10.53
C SER A 49 11.75 2.12 9.22
N SER A 50 10.75 1.94 8.35
CA SER A 50 10.90 1.48 6.97
C SER A 50 9.71 1.92 6.12
N ALA A 51 9.89 1.90 4.80
CA ALA A 51 8.86 2.17 3.81
C ALA A 51 9.07 1.26 2.59
N HIS A 52 7.98 0.68 2.07
CA HIS A 52 7.95 -0.19 0.90
C HIS A 52 6.73 0.18 0.04
N ASP A 53 6.96 0.46 -1.24
CA ASP A 53 5.88 0.70 -2.19
C ASP A 53 5.06 -0.57 -2.41
N CYS A 54 3.74 -0.41 -2.45
CA CYS A 54 2.81 -1.51 -2.70
C CYS A 54 2.49 -1.58 -4.20
N ALA A 55 3.37 -2.25 -4.94
CA ALA A 55 3.35 -2.34 -6.39
C ALA A 55 2.93 -3.75 -6.86
N ASN A 56 3.80 -4.44 -7.60
CA ASN A 56 3.52 -5.73 -8.22
C ASN A 56 3.15 -6.79 -7.18
N GLY A 57 2.08 -7.56 -7.47
CA GLY A 57 1.55 -8.57 -6.57
C GLY A 57 0.79 -8.04 -5.35
N GLY A 58 0.72 -6.72 -5.16
CA GLY A 58 -0.11 -6.07 -4.15
C GLY A 58 0.40 -6.18 -2.71
N LEU A 59 -0.52 -6.00 -1.76
CA LEU A 59 -0.23 -5.91 -0.32
C LEU A 59 0.40 -7.19 0.23
N ALA A 60 -0.11 -8.35 -0.18
CA ALA A 60 0.39 -9.64 0.30
C ALA A 60 1.86 -9.84 -0.05
N ILE A 61 2.24 -9.55 -1.30
CA ILE A 61 3.64 -9.67 -1.75
C ILE A 61 4.51 -8.62 -1.07
N THR A 62 4.04 -7.37 -0.97
CA THR A 62 4.78 -6.29 -0.30
C THR A 62 5.12 -6.64 1.15
N LEU A 63 4.16 -7.21 1.90
CA LEU A 63 4.38 -7.65 3.27
C LEU A 63 5.32 -8.85 3.34
N ALA A 64 5.16 -9.84 2.45
CA ALA A 64 6.04 -11.00 2.39
C ALA A 64 7.51 -10.58 2.12
N GLU A 65 7.74 -9.69 1.15
CA GLU A 65 9.09 -9.18 0.86
C GLU A 65 9.69 -8.39 2.03
N SER A 66 8.86 -7.59 2.71
CA SER A 66 9.30 -6.82 3.89
C SER A 66 9.76 -7.75 5.02
N CYS A 67 9.01 -8.84 5.22
CA CYS A 67 9.32 -9.89 6.20
C CYS A 67 10.60 -10.64 5.85
N LEU A 68 10.70 -11.14 4.61
CA LEU A 68 11.84 -11.91 4.13
C LEU A 68 13.15 -11.11 4.19
N ARG A 69 13.12 -9.83 3.80
CA ARG A 69 14.31 -8.94 3.84
C ARG A 69 14.89 -8.77 5.23
N ARG A 70 14.06 -8.86 6.28
CA ARG A 70 14.45 -8.62 7.68
C ARG A 70 14.57 -9.91 8.49
N GLY A 71 14.16 -11.05 7.94
CA GLY A 71 14.03 -12.30 8.69
C GLY A 71 12.98 -12.21 9.81
N LEU A 72 11.97 -11.36 9.66
CA LEU A 72 10.91 -11.12 10.64
C LEU A 72 9.55 -11.55 10.09
N GLY A 73 8.62 -11.88 10.98
CA GLY A 73 7.22 -12.07 10.62
C GLY A 73 6.37 -10.85 10.99
N PHE A 74 5.11 -10.85 10.56
CA PHE A 74 4.11 -9.89 11.03
C PHE A 74 2.86 -10.62 11.50
N LYS A 75 2.09 -9.97 12.36
CA LYS A 75 0.76 -10.41 12.75
C LYS A 75 -0.22 -9.31 12.37
N GLY A 76 -1.17 -9.64 11.49
CA GLY A 76 -2.26 -8.74 11.15
C GLY A 76 -3.27 -8.69 12.28
N GLU A 77 -3.30 -7.58 13.02
CA GLU A 77 -4.35 -7.31 14.00
C GLU A 77 -5.37 -6.36 13.37
N ARG A 78 -6.67 -6.65 13.53
CA ARG A 78 -7.79 -5.81 13.05
C ARG A 78 -7.87 -5.62 11.54
N TRP A 79 -7.42 -6.61 10.77
CA TRP A 79 -7.59 -6.59 9.32
C TRP A 79 -9.08 -6.66 8.96
N GLN A 80 -9.56 -5.68 8.22
CA GLN A 80 -10.93 -5.63 7.71
C GLN A 80 -10.85 -5.65 6.20
N PHE A 81 -11.27 -6.78 5.62
CA PHE A 81 -11.40 -6.93 4.18
C PHE A 81 -12.88 -6.90 3.81
N GLY A 82 -13.20 -6.28 2.68
CA GLY A 82 -14.49 -6.46 2.04
C GLY A 82 -14.59 -7.82 1.35
N ASP A 83 -15.66 -8.04 0.60
CA ASP A 83 -15.96 -9.32 -0.06
C ASP A 83 -14.91 -9.77 -1.09
N ARG A 84 -14.06 -8.84 -1.56
CA ARG A 84 -13.03 -9.07 -2.56
C ARG A 84 -11.64 -9.12 -1.93
N LEU A 85 -11.37 -10.22 -1.23
CA LEU A 85 -10.07 -10.49 -0.60
C LEU A 85 -8.93 -10.52 -1.63
N ASP A 86 -9.20 -11.05 -2.83
CA ASP A 86 -8.28 -11.07 -3.96
C ASP A 86 -7.84 -9.66 -4.35
N ALA A 87 -8.78 -8.73 -4.48
CA ALA A 87 -8.49 -7.33 -4.76
C ALA A 87 -7.75 -6.64 -3.60
N ALA A 88 -8.13 -6.93 -2.35
CA ALA A 88 -7.49 -6.34 -1.18
C ALA A 88 -6.02 -6.77 -1.04
N LEU A 89 -5.72 -8.05 -1.28
CA LEU A 89 -4.38 -8.62 -1.10
C LEU A 89 -3.50 -8.50 -2.33
N PHE A 90 -4.06 -8.68 -3.53
CA PHE A 90 -3.31 -8.78 -4.79
C PHE A 90 -3.66 -7.68 -5.81
N GLY A 91 -4.54 -6.75 -5.45
CA GLY A 91 -4.72 -5.53 -6.22
C GLY A 91 -3.45 -4.69 -6.22
N GLU A 92 -3.07 -4.19 -7.39
CA GLU A 92 -1.87 -3.38 -7.65
C GLU A 92 -2.27 -1.90 -7.82
N ALA A 93 -3.12 -1.43 -6.92
CA ALA A 93 -3.54 -0.03 -6.88
C ALA A 93 -2.35 0.88 -6.50
N GLN A 94 -2.25 2.00 -7.23
CA GLN A 94 -1.21 3.02 -7.08
C GLN A 94 -1.38 3.83 -5.78
N SER A 95 -0.38 4.64 -5.42
CA SER A 95 -0.42 5.54 -4.27
C SER A 95 -0.57 4.85 -2.91
N ARG A 96 0.04 3.69 -2.75
CA ARG A 96 0.07 2.92 -1.49
C ARG A 96 1.50 2.59 -1.09
N ILE A 97 1.82 2.86 0.17
CA ILE A 97 3.12 2.58 0.77
C ILE A 97 2.88 1.86 2.10
N VAL A 98 3.52 0.72 2.29
CA VAL A 98 3.57 0.02 3.58
C VAL A 98 4.74 0.59 4.37
N VAL A 99 4.47 1.08 5.58
CA VAL A 99 5.50 1.61 6.48
C VAL A 99 5.55 0.84 7.78
N SER A 100 6.73 0.76 8.40
CA SER A 100 6.85 0.40 9.81
C SER A 100 7.11 1.65 10.64
N VAL A 101 6.56 1.69 11.85
CA VAL A 101 6.62 2.84 12.76
C VAL A 101 6.66 2.32 14.19
N ASP A 102 7.44 2.99 15.04
CA ASP A 102 7.46 2.69 16.48
C ASP A 102 6.10 3.07 17.10
N GLN A 103 5.64 2.29 18.08
CA GLN A 103 4.28 2.44 18.62
C GLN A 103 4.01 3.84 19.21
N ASP A 104 5.02 4.47 19.80
CA ASP A 104 4.96 5.81 20.38
C ASP A 104 4.87 6.92 19.32
N LYS A 105 5.24 6.65 18.06
CA LYS A 105 5.23 7.60 16.94
C LYS A 105 4.00 7.48 16.03
N VAL A 106 3.12 6.49 16.24
CA VAL A 106 1.92 6.28 15.42
C VAL A 106 1.06 7.54 15.33
N ARG A 107 0.77 8.18 16.48
CA ARG A 107 -0.03 9.42 16.51
C ARG A 107 0.63 10.57 15.77
N GLN A 108 1.96 10.64 15.79
CA GLN A 108 2.71 11.65 15.06
C GLN A 108 2.59 11.42 13.55
N LEU A 109 2.67 10.17 13.10
CA LEU A 109 2.46 9.80 11.70
C LEU A 109 1.04 10.13 11.23
N GLU A 110 0.02 9.79 12.03
CA GLU A 110 -1.39 10.11 11.74
C GLU A 110 -1.61 11.63 11.60
N ALA A 111 -1.05 12.41 12.52
CA ALA A 111 -1.15 13.86 12.50
C ALA A 111 -0.46 14.46 11.26
N LEU A 112 0.72 13.94 10.89
CA LEU A 112 1.43 14.35 9.69
C LEU A 112 0.62 14.04 8.43
N ALA A 113 0.17 12.80 8.30
CA ALA A 113 -0.60 12.30 7.16
C ALA A 113 -1.89 13.10 6.95
N LYS A 114 -2.73 13.19 8.00
CA LYS A 114 -4.04 13.85 7.91
C LYS A 114 -3.92 15.37 7.88
N GLY A 115 -3.09 15.95 8.74
CA GLY A 115 -3.02 17.39 8.95
C GLY A 115 -2.30 18.13 7.82
N GLN A 116 -1.18 17.59 7.32
CA GLN A 116 -0.36 18.28 6.34
C GLN A 116 -0.62 17.81 4.91
N TYR A 117 -0.95 16.55 4.70
CA TYR A 117 -1.02 15.95 3.36
C TYR A 117 -2.42 15.44 2.98
N GLY A 118 -3.39 15.44 3.91
CA GLY A 118 -4.74 14.93 3.64
C GLY A 118 -4.73 13.48 3.13
N VAL A 119 -3.80 12.67 3.62
CA VAL A 119 -3.71 11.22 3.36
C VAL A 119 -4.05 10.45 4.63
N TYR A 120 -4.52 9.22 4.47
CA TYR A 120 -4.99 8.38 5.57
C TYR A 120 -4.09 7.14 5.69
N LEU A 121 -3.97 6.64 6.92
CA LEU A 121 -3.28 5.39 7.24
C LEU A 121 -4.27 4.22 7.20
#